data_AF-D8UJ96-F1
#
_entry.id   AF-D8UJ96-F1
#
_cell.length_a   1.000
_cell.length_b   1.000
_cell.length_c   1.000
_cell.angle_alpha   90.00
_cell.angle_beta   90.00
_cell.angle_gamma   90.00
#
_symmetry.space_group_name_H-M   'P 1'
#
loop_
_entity.id
_entity.type
_entity.pdbx_description
1 polymer ?
#
loop_
_entity_poly.entity_id
_entity_poly.type
_entity_poly.pdbx_seq_one_letter_code
_entity_poly.pdbx_strand_id
1 'polypeptide(L)'
;MAGPELLKLLSVICLAMFLQSAQACYKRLVYHGEIPLLYIDDCTSNYELGLLVGETFSSTIKGRMRDSLAFQKVQAYCSTNWGRELLTALEDRHRIAFPAYFSELQGLAAGSGVPFDQIFMLNLRQEILAAGESPEVLQGFQQWLTHRNSSLSDGDSFNITQGAPAHLPGDDGIRTAGQRAGAHNVIKDNCSGGGGIRSRGDVVHGGGLGTDGSDASGSGTGGGGGTHIDPTSVDACSDVGVRLPGSDGPLGAAPHILLGHNEDMTNDTLGRMYFIRATMPLASTAFGANTAGVAFTLNALYPRGALLPGLGRNFLSRRLLDSSSVEDALEVLAVGDQATGRSVNLMSTKPPIALWNVE
;
A
#
# COMPACT_ATOMS: atom_id res chain seq x y z
N MET A 1 61.75 -3.05 17.85
CA MET A 1 61.50 -3.40 16.43
C MET A 1 60.43 -4.46 16.43
N ALA A 2 59.22 -4.15 15.95
CA ALA A 2 58.18 -5.16 15.77
C ALA A 2 58.63 -6.16 14.69
N GLY A 3 58.63 -7.46 15.00
CA GLY A 3 59.07 -8.49 14.07
C GLY A 3 58.14 -8.64 12.87
N PRO A 4 58.62 -9.23 11.75
CA PRO A 4 57.87 -9.39 10.51
C PRO A 4 56.54 -10.16 10.67
N GLU A 5 56.41 -10.98 11.71
CA GLU A 5 55.18 -11.69 12.04
C GLU A 5 54.09 -10.78 12.63
N LEU A 6 54.45 -9.69 13.33
CA LEU A 6 53.48 -8.71 13.84
C LEU A 6 52.90 -7.86 12.70
N LEU A 7 53.72 -7.55 11.69
CA LEU A 7 53.28 -6.86 10.46
C LEU A 7 52.34 -7.73 9.62
N LYS A 8 52.61 -9.03 9.51
CA LYS A 8 51.70 -9.98 8.85
C LYS A 8 50.36 -10.08 9.60
N LEU A 9 50.39 -10.22 10.92
CA LEU A 9 49.19 -10.30 11.74
C LEU A 9 48.36 -9.01 11.65
N LEU A 10 48.99 -7.84 11.70
CA LEU A 10 48.31 -6.55 11.51
C LEU A 10 47.75 -6.40 10.10
N SER A 11 48.43 -6.90 9.06
CA SER A 11 47.92 -6.86 7.69
C SER A 11 46.72 -7.79 7.47
N VAL A 12 46.72 -8.98 8.08
CA VAL A 12 45.58 -9.92 8.05
C VAL A 12 44.41 -9.37 8.86
N ILE A 13 44.67 -8.74 10.01
CA ILE A 13 43.63 -8.08 10.81
C ILE A 13 43.06 -6.87 10.04
N CYS A 14 43.87 -6.03 9.41
CA CYS A 14 43.39 -4.93 8.57
C CYS A 14 42.57 -5.43 7.37
N LEU A 15 42.99 -6.52 6.72
CA LEU A 15 42.26 -7.11 5.60
C LEU A 15 40.94 -7.76 6.06
N ALA A 16 40.94 -8.41 7.23
CA ALA A 16 39.72 -8.98 7.84
C ALA A 16 38.76 -7.90 8.35
N MET A 17 39.27 -6.78 8.87
CA MET A 17 38.46 -5.62 9.25
C MET A 17 37.91 -4.87 8.03
N PHE A 18 38.63 -4.85 6.89
CA PHE A 18 38.10 -4.37 5.61
C PHE A 18 37.05 -5.30 4.99
N LEU A 19 37.16 -6.61 5.23
CA LEU A 19 36.18 -7.61 4.79
C LEU A 19 34.96 -7.75 5.74
N GLN A 20 35.02 -7.13 6.91
CA GLN A 20 33.90 -7.00 7.86
C GLN A 20 33.21 -5.63 7.77
N SER A 21 33.39 -4.89 6.67
CA SER A 21 32.40 -3.86 6.34
C SER A 21 31.08 -4.59 6.10
N ALA A 22 30.10 -4.42 6.98
CA ALA A 22 28.72 -4.78 6.70
C ALA A 22 28.43 -4.32 5.26
N GLN A 23 28.04 -5.26 4.39
CA GLN A 23 27.72 -4.95 3.01
C GLN A 23 26.64 -3.87 3.05
N ALA A 24 27.01 -2.62 2.80
CA ALA A 24 26.08 -1.51 2.91
C ALA A 24 25.04 -1.67 1.81
N CYS A 25 23.77 -1.41 2.13
CA CYS A 25 22.72 -1.49 1.13
C CYS A 25 23.08 -0.69 -0.13
N TYR A 26 23.04 -1.35 -1.28
CA TYR A 26 23.39 -0.77 -2.56
C TYR A 26 22.24 0.12 -3.04
N LYS A 27 22.55 1.33 -3.52
CA LYS A 27 21.59 2.17 -4.26
C LYS A 27 22.11 2.62 -5.61
N ARG A 28 21.18 2.69 -6.58
CA ARG A 28 21.38 3.36 -7.87
C ARG A 28 20.13 4.10 -8.30
N LEU A 29 20.22 5.41 -8.45
CA LEU A 29 19.14 6.25 -8.97
C LEU A 29 19.30 6.47 -10.47
N VAL A 30 18.25 6.21 -11.24
CA VAL A 30 18.20 6.39 -12.69
C VAL A 30 16.97 7.22 -13.04
N TYR A 31 17.05 8.01 -14.11
CA TYR A 31 15.92 8.80 -14.62
C TYR A 31 15.48 8.25 -15.98
N HIS A 32 14.21 7.88 -16.09
CA HIS A 32 13.57 7.48 -17.35
C HIS A 32 12.49 8.52 -17.68
N GLY A 33 12.90 9.59 -18.36
CA GLY A 33 12.06 10.79 -18.46
C GLY A 33 12.04 11.55 -17.13
N GLU A 34 10.88 12.02 -16.71
CA GLU A 34 10.72 12.85 -15.50
C GLU A 34 10.55 12.04 -14.21
N ILE A 35 10.24 10.74 -14.29
CA ILE A 35 10.00 9.90 -13.12
C ILE A 35 11.31 9.15 -12.75
N PRO A 36 11.86 9.38 -11.54
CA PRO A 36 13.04 8.65 -11.09
C PRO A 36 12.71 7.20 -10.74
N LEU A 37 13.67 6.30 -11.02
CA LEU A 37 13.67 4.90 -10.64
C LEU A 37 14.88 4.62 -9.74
N LEU A 38 14.61 4.25 -8.50
CA LEU A 38 15.60 3.88 -7.51
C LEU A 38 15.73 2.35 -7.45
N TYR A 39 16.93 1.85 -7.73
CA TYR A 39 17.30 0.45 -7.50
C TYR A 39 17.95 0.32 -6.12
N ILE A 40 17.50 -0.65 -5.34
CA ILE A 40 18.01 -0.95 -4.01
C ILE A 40 18.24 -2.45 -3.86
N ASP A 41 19.46 -2.86 -3.51
CA ASP A 41 19.80 -4.26 -3.30
C ASP A 41 20.65 -4.41 -2.02
N ASP A 42 20.75 -5.65 -1.51
CA ASP A 42 21.59 -6.02 -0.37
C ASP A 42 21.25 -5.35 0.98
N CYS A 43 20.09 -4.71 1.12
CA CYS A 43 19.59 -4.22 2.41
C CYS A 43 19.37 -5.39 3.37
N THR A 44 19.83 -5.25 4.61
CA THR A 44 19.78 -6.29 5.65
C THR A 44 18.56 -6.17 6.56
N SER A 45 17.85 -5.04 6.51
CA SER A 45 16.64 -4.79 7.29
C SER A 45 15.69 -3.81 6.59
N ASN A 46 14.41 -3.84 6.99
CA ASN A 46 13.41 -2.87 6.54
C ASN A 46 13.75 -1.44 6.99
N TYR A 47 14.36 -1.27 8.17
CA TYR A 47 14.85 0.04 8.62
C TYR A 47 15.91 0.62 7.66
N GLU A 48 16.89 -0.20 7.26
CA GLU A 48 17.95 0.24 6.34
C GLU A 48 17.38 0.63 4.97
N LEU A 49 16.41 -0.14 4.47
CA LEU A 49 15.67 0.19 3.25
C LEU A 49 14.96 1.53 3.38
N GLY A 50 14.19 1.73 4.45
CA GLY A 50 13.50 2.97 4.73
C GLY A 50 14.44 4.16 4.83
N LEU A 51 15.56 4.00 5.57
CA LEU A 51 16.59 5.01 5.73
C LEU A 51 17.13 5.47 4.38
N LEU A 52 17.49 4.52 3.52
CA LEU A 52 18.08 4.80 2.21
C LEU A 52 17.10 5.54 1.28
N VAL A 53 15.83 5.14 1.28
CA VAL A 53 14.76 5.81 0.53
C VAL A 53 14.54 7.23 1.07
N GLY A 54 14.48 7.36 2.40
CA GLY A 54 14.31 8.64 3.09
C GLY A 54 15.41 9.62 2.77
N GLU A 55 16.67 9.18 2.79
CA GLU A 55 17.83 10.01 2.41
C GLU A 55 17.75 10.42 0.94
N THR A 56 17.42 9.47 0.06
CA THR A 56 17.41 9.68 -1.39
C THR A 56 16.33 10.66 -1.81
N PHE A 57 15.14 10.59 -1.20
CA PHE A 57 13.99 11.44 -1.54
C PHE A 57 13.64 12.46 -0.45
N SER A 58 14.58 12.81 0.44
CA SER A 58 14.34 13.70 1.58
C SER A 58 13.67 15.02 1.19
N SER A 59 14.13 15.66 0.11
CA SER A 59 13.55 16.91 -0.40
C SER A 59 12.11 16.73 -0.87
N THR A 60 11.83 15.63 -1.59
CA THR A 60 10.49 15.30 -2.10
C THR A 60 9.53 15.02 -0.95
N ILE A 61 9.96 14.22 0.03
CA ILE A 61 9.16 13.87 1.22
C ILE A 61 8.87 15.13 2.06
N LYS A 62 9.88 15.95 2.37
CA LYS A 62 9.69 17.21 3.10
C LYS A 62 8.78 18.19 2.34
N GLY A 63 8.93 18.27 1.02
CA GLY A 63 8.02 19.04 0.17
C GLY A 63 6.58 18.54 0.26
N ARG A 64 6.37 17.22 0.27
CA ARG A 64 5.04 16.60 0.48
C ARG A 64 4.44 17.00 1.82
N MET A 65 5.19 16.91 2.91
CA MET A 65 4.70 17.29 4.24
C MET A 65 4.27 18.76 4.29
N ARG A 66 5.02 19.66 3.65
CA ARG A 66 4.71 21.09 3.65
C ARG A 66 3.49 21.45 2.80
N ASP A 67 3.43 20.90 1.58
CA ASP A 67 2.53 21.41 0.54
C ASP A 67 1.20 20.62 0.47
N SER A 68 1.09 19.53 1.22
CA SER A 68 -0.09 18.65 1.23
C SER A 68 -1.24 19.20 2.06
N LEU A 69 -2.35 19.57 1.40
CA LEU A 69 -3.58 19.92 2.11
C LEU A 69 -4.15 18.72 2.89
N ALA A 70 -4.11 17.52 2.29
CA ALA A 70 -4.63 16.33 2.94
C ALA A 70 -3.83 15.97 4.20
N PHE A 71 -2.49 16.13 4.18
CA PHE A 71 -1.66 15.96 5.37
C PHE A 71 -1.92 17.05 6.41
N GLN A 72 -2.12 18.31 6.00
CA GLN A 72 -2.49 19.39 6.92
C GLN A 72 -3.81 19.08 7.64
N LYS A 73 -4.82 18.53 6.94
CA LYS A 73 -6.09 18.06 7.55
C LYS A 73 -5.85 16.93 8.56
N VAL A 74 -5.05 15.93 8.20
CA VAL A 74 -4.67 14.83 9.11
C VAL A 74 -3.95 15.36 10.36
N GLN A 75 -2.96 16.23 10.19
CA GLN A 75 -2.20 16.82 11.28
C GLN A 75 -3.10 17.66 12.21
N ALA A 76 -4.03 18.43 11.64
CA ALA A 76 -5.01 19.20 12.40
C ALA A 76 -5.91 18.29 13.24
N TYR A 77 -6.41 17.20 12.67
CA TYR A 77 -7.22 16.22 13.41
C TYR A 77 -6.42 15.53 14.51
N CYS A 78 -5.21 15.05 14.22
CA CYS A 78 -4.30 14.44 15.19
C CYS A 78 -3.86 15.40 16.31
N SER A 79 -4.05 16.71 16.15
CA SER A 79 -3.81 17.71 17.20
C SER A 79 -4.97 17.84 18.19
N THR A 80 -6.11 17.19 17.94
CA THR A 80 -7.23 17.09 18.89
C THR A 80 -6.99 15.98 19.93
N ASN A 81 -7.78 15.94 21.01
CA ASN A 81 -7.70 14.83 21.96
C ASN A 81 -7.99 13.48 21.30
N TRP A 82 -9.09 13.41 20.53
CA TRP A 82 -9.48 12.17 19.85
C TRP A 82 -8.48 11.73 18.78
N GLY A 83 -7.93 12.68 18.03
CA GLY A 83 -6.92 12.37 17.03
C GLY A 83 -5.61 11.84 17.62
N ARG A 84 -5.18 12.32 18.80
CA ARG A 84 -4.03 11.76 19.52
C ARG A 84 -4.26 10.33 20.00
N GLU A 85 -5.45 10.07 20.56
CA GLU A 85 -5.84 8.73 21.00
C GLU A 85 -5.89 7.76 19.80
N LEU A 86 -6.47 8.19 18.68
CA LEU A 86 -6.53 7.39 17.46
C LEU A 86 -5.14 7.11 16.92
N LEU A 87 -4.27 8.12 16.82
CA LEU A 87 -2.90 7.94 16.34
C LEU A 87 -2.15 6.93 17.20
N THR A 88 -2.22 7.06 18.52
CA THR A 88 -1.58 6.12 19.46
C THR A 88 -2.10 4.69 19.27
N ALA A 89 -3.42 4.54 19.13
CA ALA A 89 -4.05 3.23 18.92
C ALA A 89 -3.66 2.61 17.57
N LEU A 90 -3.56 3.41 16.51
CA LEU A 90 -3.08 2.96 15.20
C LEU A 90 -1.60 2.58 15.25
N GLU A 91 -0.74 3.37 15.90
CA GLU A 91 0.68 3.04 16.06
C GLU A 91 0.87 1.72 16.81
N ASP A 92 0.18 1.53 17.95
CA ASP A 92 0.19 0.29 18.71
C ASP A 92 -0.23 -0.90 17.83
N ARG A 93 -1.34 -0.74 17.10
CA ARG A 93 -1.90 -1.76 16.22
C ARG A 93 -0.91 -2.21 15.15
N HIS A 94 -0.32 -1.25 14.45
CA HIS A 94 0.57 -1.52 13.31
C HIS A 94 1.96 -1.97 13.75
N ARG A 95 2.47 -1.48 14.88
CA ARG A 95 3.74 -1.95 15.47
C ARG A 95 3.68 -3.44 15.81
N ILE A 96 2.51 -3.93 16.24
CA ILE A 96 2.30 -5.33 16.61
C ILE A 96 1.99 -6.19 15.39
N ALA A 97 1.10 -5.72 14.50
CA ALA A 97 0.70 -6.48 13.32
C ALA A 97 1.80 -6.55 12.24
N PHE A 98 2.62 -5.50 12.13
CA PHE A 98 3.60 -5.32 11.06
C PHE A 98 4.94 -4.73 11.56
N PRO A 99 5.66 -5.41 12.47
CA PRO A 99 6.87 -4.87 13.10
C PRO A 99 7.94 -4.48 12.07
N ALA A 100 8.10 -5.28 11.00
CA ALA A 100 9.02 -5.00 9.91
C ALA A 100 8.67 -3.71 9.16
N TYR A 101 7.40 -3.50 8.79
CA TYR A 101 6.95 -2.32 8.03
C TYR A 101 6.92 -1.07 8.91
N PHE A 102 6.61 -1.24 10.20
CA PHE A 102 6.74 -0.16 11.17
C PHE A 102 8.20 0.32 11.26
N SER A 103 9.16 -0.62 11.29
CA SER A 103 10.59 -0.32 11.25
C SER A 103 11.03 0.33 9.93
N GLU A 104 10.44 -0.07 8.79
CA GLU A 104 10.63 0.60 7.49
C GLU A 104 10.29 2.09 7.57
N LEU A 105 9.13 2.43 8.13
CA LEU A 105 8.70 3.82 8.29
C LEU A 105 9.58 4.60 9.28
N GLN A 106 10.13 3.94 10.30
CA GLN A 106 11.12 4.55 11.20
C GLN A 106 12.41 4.91 10.46
N GLY A 107 12.88 4.02 9.58
CA GLY A 107 14.00 4.28 8.69
C GLY A 107 13.70 5.47 7.77
N LEU A 108 12.53 5.45 7.11
CA LEU A 108 12.09 6.52 6.21
C LEU A 108 12.06 7.88 6.91
N ALA A 109 11.55 7.93 8.14
CA ALA A 109 11.56 9.11 8.99
C ALA A 109 12.99 9.60 9.28
N ALA A 110 13.88 8.69 9.72
CA ALA A 110 15.27 9.02 10.01
C ALA A 110 16.00 9.57 8.78
N GLY A 111 15.87 8.92 7.62
CA GLY A 111 16.57 9.31 6.40
C GLY A 111 16.03 10.59 5.78
N SER A 112 14.71 10.77 5.83
CA SER A 112 14.09 12.00 5.34
C SER A 112 14.31 13.18 6.29
N GLY A 113 14.55 12.93 7.58
CA GLY A 113 14.59 13.95 8.64
C GLY A 113 13.22 14.52 8.97
N VAL A 114 12.15 13.79 8.68
CA VAL A 114 10.77 14.12 9.05
C VAL A 114 10.41 13.34 10.32
N PRO A 115 9.70 13.93 11.30
CA PRO A 115 9.23 13.20 12.48
C PRO A 115 8.44 11.93 12.13
N PHE A 116 8.66 10.86 12.89
CA PHE A 116 8.06 9.55 12.60
C PHE A 116 6.52 9.58 12.60
N ASP A 117 5.92 10.29 13.56
CA ASP A 117 4.47 10.49 13.66
C ASP A 117 3.89 11.08 12.37
N GLN A 118 4.58 12.02 11.73
CA GLN A 118 4.17 12.62 10.46
C GLN A 118 4.26 11.64 9.28
N ILE A 119 5.32 10.83 9.22
CA ILE A 119 5.45 9.76 8.21
C ILE A 119 4.35 8.73 8.40
N PHE A 120 4.06 8.34 9.65
CA PHE A 120 3.03 7.38 9.99
C PHE A 120 1.62 7.93 9.65
N MET A 121 1.33 9.18 10.03
CA MET A 121 0.10 9.90 9.67
C MET A 121 -0.16 9.88 8.17
N LEU A 122 0.85 10.14 7.33
CA LEU A 122 0.67 10.14 5.87
C LEU A 122 0.36 8.74 5.33
N ASN A 123 0.94 7.70 5.93
CA ASN A 123 0.66 6.31 5.56
C ASN A 123 -0.72 5.82 6.01
N LEU A 124 -1.32 6.46 7.02
CA LEU A 124 -2.66 6.17 7.56
C LEU A 124 -3.66 7.31 7.24
N ARG A 125 -3.37 8.11 6.20
CA ARG A 125 -4.12 9.33 5.89
C ARG A 125 -5.61 9.06 5.74
N GLN A 126 -5.97 8.02 5.01
CA GLN A 126 -7.37 7.68 4.72
C GLN A 126 -8.10 7.22 5.99
N GLU A 127 -7.46 6.40 6.81
CA GLU A 127 -7.98 5.92 8.09
C GLU A 127 -8.23 7.08 9.07
N ILE A 128 -7.29 8.02 9.15
CA ILE A 128 -7.40 9.17 10.05
C ILE A 128 -8.47 10.15 9.56
N LEU A 129 -8.53 10.44 8.26
CA LEU A 129 -9.55 11.33 7.70
C LEU A 129 -10.95 10.75 7.85
N ALA A 130 -11.13 9.42 7.72
CA ALA A 130 -12.42 8.78 7.96
C ALA A 130 -12.97 9.10 9.37
N ALA A 131 -12.11 9.17 10.38
CA ALA A 131 -12.49 9.56 11.74
C ALA A 131 -12.76 11.06 11.89
N GLY A 132 -12.02 11.90 11.16
CA GLY A 132 -12.17 13.35 11.17
C GLY A 132 -13.42 13.85 10.45
N GLU A 133 -13.90 13.10 9.46
CA GLU A 133 -14.96 13.51 8.55
C GLU A 133 -16.31 12.80 8.81
N SER A 134 -16.33 11.66 9.51
CA SER A 134 -17.58 10.95 9.90
C SER A 134 -17.77 10.89 11.42
N PRO A 135 -18.84 11.52 11.95
CA PRO A 135 -19.24 11.39 13.35
C PRO A 135 -19.52 9.94 13.78
N GLU A 136 -20.07 9.12 12.89
CA GLU A 136 -20.38 7.72 13.15
C GLU A 136 -19.10 6.90 13.34
N VAL A 137 -18.09 7.11 12.49
CA VAL A 137 -16.79 6.47 12.61
C VAL A 137 -16.10 6.89 13.91
N LEU A 138 -16.12 8.19 14.23
CA LEU A 138 -15.57 8.70 15.49
C LEU A 138 -16.27 8.08 16.70
N GLN A 139 -17.60 7.97 16.67
CA GLN A 139 -18.37 7.35 17.76
C GLN A 139 -17.99 5.87 17.94
N GLY A 140 -17.81 5.13 16.84
CA GLY A 140 -17.32 3.75 16.89
C GLY A 140 -15.94 3.63 17.54
N PHE A 141 -15.01 4.52 17.19
CA PHE A 141 -13.68 4.56 17.83
C PHE A 141 -13.76 4.89 19.33
N GLN A 142 -14.59 5.86 19.74
CA GLN A 142 -14.77 6.21 21.14
C GLN A 142 -15.33 5.03 21.97
N GLN A 143 -16.27 4.29 21.39
CA GLN A 143 -16.79 3.08 22.00
C GLN A 143 -15.69 2.03 22.15
N TRP A 144 -14.93 1.76 21.10
CA TRP A 144 -13.79 0.83 21.15
C TRP A 144 -12.79 1.20 22.26
N LEU A 145 -12.42 2.48 22.36
CA LEU A 145 -11.45 2.96 23.35
C LEU A 145 -11.98 2.80 24.78
N THR A 146 -13.28 3.05 24.99
CA THR A 146 -13.92 2.85 26.29
C THR A 146 -13.82 1.40 26.74
N HIS A 147 -14.12 0.45 25.83
CA HIS A 147 -14.01 -0.99 26.11
C HIS A 147 -12.56 -1.40 26.39
N ARG A 148 -11.59 -0.92 25.59
CA ARG A 148 -10.16 -1.17 25.81
C ARG A 148 -9.72 -0.74 27.21
N ASN A 149 -10.11 0.47 27.63
CA ASN A 149 -9.70 1.02 28.92
C ASN A 149 -10.34 0.29 30.11
N SER A 150 -11.61 -0.13 30.01
CA SER A 150 -12.24 -0.95 31.06
C SER A 150 -11.55 -2.31 31.22
N SER A 151 -11.12 -2.93 30.12
CA SER A 151 -10.42 -4.22 30.20
C SER A 151 -9.02 -4.11 30.79
N LEU A 152 -8.37 -2.96 30.70
CA LEU A 152 -7.06 -2.72 31.32
C LEU A 152 -7.16 -2.43 32.83
N SER A 153 -8.28 -1.87 33.31
CA SER A 153 -8.49 -1.57 34.74
C SER A 153 -8.85 -2.79 35.59
N ASP A 154 -9.38 -3.85 34.99
CA ASP A 154 -9.86 -5.05 35.72
C ASP A 154 -8.75 -6.07 36.04
N GLY A 155 -7.47 -5.72 35.88
CA GLY A 155 -6.33 -6.54 36.31
C GLY A 155 -6.05 -7.78 35.45
N ASP A 156 -6.94 -8.13 34.53
CA ASP A 156 -6.65 -9.04 33.43
C ASP A 156 -5.79 -8.30 32.41
N SER A 157 -4.57 -8.77 32.19
CA SER A 157 -3.75 -8.30 31.08
C SER A 157 -4.55 -8.51 29.79
N PHE A 158 -5.12 -7.42 29.24
CA PHE A 158 -5.74 -7.48 27.93
C PHE A 158 -4.64 -7.90 26.95
N ASN A 159 -4.68 -9.18 26.60
CA ASN A 159 -3.68 -9.77 25.73
C ASN A 159 -3.85 -9.03 24.41
N ILE A 160 -2.86 -8.21 24.01
CA ILE A 160 -2.96 -7.38 22.79
C ILE A 160 -3.24 -8.27 21.55
N THR A 161 -3.01 -9.57 21.69
CA THR A 161 -3.37 -10.65 20.78
C THR A 161 -4.87 -10.94 20.62
N GLN A 162 -5.76 -10.57 21.54
CA GLN A 162 -7.22 -10.74 21.35
C GLN A 162 -7.84 -9.72 20.41
N GLY A 163 -7.13 -8.62 20.16
CA GLY A 163 -7.37 -7.76 19.01
C GLY A 163 -6.50 -8.12 17.82
N ALA A 164 -5.33 -8.76 17.99
CA ALA A 164 -4.47 -9.15 16.87
C ALA A 164 -5.23 -10.08 15.91
N PRO A 165 -5.09 -9.88 14.58
CA PRO A 165 -5.69 -10.80 13.63
C PRO A 165 -5.30 -12.23 14.00
N ALA A 166 -6.26 -13.16 13.87
CA ALA A 166 -5.98 -14.58 13.91
C ALA A 166 -4.76 -14.84 13.02
N HIS A 167 -3.67 -15.31 13.64
CA HIS A 167 -2.35 -15.62 13.06
C HIS A 167 -2.26 -15.24 11.57
N LEU A 168 -1.75 -14.04 11.25
CA LEU A 168 -1.41 -13.70 9.87
C LEU A 168 -0.50 -14.83 9.36
N PRO A 169 -0.85 -15.50 8.24
CA PRO A 169 0.01 -16.54 7.71
C PRO A 169 1.38 -15.94 7.34
N GLY A 170 2.41 -16.43 8.03
CA GLY A 170 3.82 -16.42 7.63
C GLY A 170 4.60 -15.10 7.71
N ASP A 171 5.21 -14.83 8.87
CA ASP A 171 6.59 -14.28 8.96
C ASP A 171 7.59 -15.40 9.38
N ASP A 172 7.09 -16.64 9.48
CA ASP A 172 7.89 -17.82 9.83
C ASP A 172 8.40 -18.49 8.56
N GLY A 173 9.73 -18.63 8.46
CA GLY A 173 10.40 -19.20 7.30
C GLY A 173 9.82 -20.53 6.82
N ILE A 174 9.69 -20.65 5.50
CA ILE A 174 9.60 -21.86 4.67
C ILE A 174 9.08 -23.11 5.43
N ARG A 175 7.77 -23.40 5.34
CA ARG A 175 7.25 -24.79 5.34
C ARG A 175 5.79 -24.91 4.83
N THR A 176 5.70 -25.70 3.76
CA THR A 176 4.60 -26.52 3.19
C THR A 176 3.16 -26.36 3.70
N ALA A 177 2.31 -26.08 2.72
CA ALA A 177 0.85 -25.98 2.76
C ALA A 177 0.13 -27.21 3.36
N GLY A 178 -0.94 -26.92 4.12
CA GLY A 178 -1.89 -27.90 4.63
C GLY A 178 -3.24 -27.25 4.95
N GLN A 179 -4.16 -27.34 3.98
CA GLN A 179 -5.62 -27.31 4.09
C GLN A 179 -6.27 -26.56 5.28
N ARG A 180 -7.00 -25.48 4.97
CA ARG A 180 -8.33 -25.21 5.54
C ARG A 180 -9.14 -24.32 4.61
N ALA A 181 -10.19 -24.91 4.02
CA ALA A 181 -11.19 -24.22 3.23
C ALA A 181 -12.26 -23.63 4.13
N GLY A 182 -12.50 -22.33 4.01
CA GLY A 182 -13.68 -21.61 4.51
C GLY A 182 -14.28 -20.81 3.37
N ALA A 183 -15.61 -20.77 3.27
CA ALA A 183 -16.32 -20.22 2.12
C ALA A 183 -16.10 -18.71 1.94
N HIS A 184 -15.47 -18.32 0.84
CA HIS A 184 -15.38 -16.93 0.38
C HIS A 184 -16.19 -16.77 -0.90
N ASN A 185 -16.97 -15.70 -0.99
CA ASN A 185 -17.62 -15.26 -2.23
C ASN A 185 -16.56 -14.71 -3.19
N VAL A 186 -15.77 -15.61 -3.77
CA VAL A 186 -14.94 -15.31 -4.94
C VAL A 186 -15.84 -15.46 -6.15
N ILE A 187 -16.18 -14.35 -6.80
CA ILE A 187 -16.77 -14.40 -8.14
C ILE A 187 -15.65 -14.88 -9.08
N LYS A 188 -15.61 -16.19 -9.32
CA LYS A 188 -14.82 -16.75 -10.41
C LYS A 188 -15.61 -16.55 -11.69
N ASP A 189 -15.20 -15.60 -12.52
CA ASP A 189 -15.63 -15.60 -13.92
C ASP A 189 -14.99 -16.80 -14.63
N ASN A 190 -15.72 -17.91 -14.62
CA ASN A 190 -15.42 -19.07 -15.47
C ASN A 190 -15.73 -18.68 -16.92
N CYS A 191 -14.74 -18.17 -17.64
CA CYS A 191 -14.79 -18.12 -19.10
C CYS A 191 -14.65 -19.53 -19.69
N SER A 192 -15.70 -20.33 -19.56
CA SER A 192 -15.87 -21.59 -20.28
C SER A 192 -17.32 -21.68 -20.75
N GLY A 193 -17.60 -21.02 -21.86
CA GLY A 193 -18.89 -21.03 -22.52
C GLY A 193 -18.72 -20.60 -23.97
N GLY A 194 -18.59 -21.58 -24.87
CA GLY A 194 -18.60 -21.35 -26.31
C GLY A 194 -19.96 -20.77 -26.72
N GLY A 195 -19.98 -19.48 -27.04
CA GLY A 195 -21.12 -18.78 -27.60
C GLY A 195 -20.60 -17.65 -28.46
N GLY A 196 -20.47 -17.91 -29.76
CA GLY A 196 -19.95 -16.92 -30.71
C GLY A 196 -20.84 -15.68 -30.75
N ILE A 197 -20.26 -14.51 -30.47
CA ILE A 197 -20.89 -13.23 -30.75
C ILE A 197 -20.59 -12.89 -32.20
N ARG A 198 -21.63 -12.97 -33.04
CA ARG A 198 -21.59 -12.50 -34.43
C ARG A 198 -21.44 -10.98 -34.44
N SER A 199 -20.45 -10.50 -35.18
CA SER A 199 -20.39 -9.11 -35.66
C SER A 199 -21.68 -8.78 -36.41
N ARG A 200 -22.44 -7.81 -35.89
CA ARG A 200 -23.24 -6.92 -36.73
C ARG A 200 -22.77 -5.50 -36.44
N GLY A 201 -22.06 -4.94 -37.42
CA GLY A 201 -21.83 -3.51 -37.46
C GLY A 201 -23.16 -2.79 -37.59
N ASP A 202 -23.26 -1.70 -36.87
CA ASP A 202 -23.87 -0.47 -37.36
C ASP A 202 -23.15 0.68 -36.65
N VAL A 203 -22.30 1.35 -37.43
CA VAL A 203 -21.71 2.64 -37.09
C VAL A 203 -22.83 3.66 -37.17
N VAL A 204 -23.22 4.25 -36.04
CA VAL A 204 -24.04 5.45 -36.04
C VAL A 204 -23.10 6.66 -35.94
N HIS A 205 -22.87 7.30 -37.07
CA HIS A 205 -22.29 8.64 -37.13
C HIS A 205 -23.37 9.70 -36.83
N GLY A 206 -23.02 10.64 -35.95
CA GLY A 206 -23.64 11.95 -35.81
C GLY A 206 -23.30 12.53 -34.44
N GLY A 207 -22.68 13.69 -34.27
CA GLY A 207 -22.12 14.68 -35.18
C GLY A 207 -21.50 15.78 -34.29
N GLY A 208 -20.38 16.36 -34.74
CA GLY A 208 -19.80 17.65 -34.31
C GLY A 208 -19.75 18.00 -32.83
N LEU A 209 -18.60 17.76 -32.18
CA LEU A 209 -18.22 18.50 -30.97
C LEU A 209 -17.68 19.87 -31.40
N GLY A 210 -18.54 20.89 -31.36
CA GLY A 210 -18.15 22.28 -31.40
C GLY A 210 -17.36 22.63 -30.15
N THR A 211 -16.19 23.21 -30.34
CA THR A 211 -15.43 23.88 -29.30
C THR A 211 -16.06 25.24 -29.05
N ASP A 212 -16.73 25.43 -27.91
CA ASP A 212 -17.00 26.76 -27.36
C ASP A 212 -16.94 26.67 -25.84
N GLY A 213 -16.10 27.51 -25.26
CA GLY A 213 -16.05 27.72 -23.83
C GLY A 213 -17.22 28.57 -23.34
N SER A 214 -17.21 28.79 -22.03
CA SER A 214 -18.10 29.60 -21.21
C SER A 214 -19.26 28.85 -20.53
N ASP A 215 -19.25 29.04 -19.20
CA ASP A 215 -20.41 29.16 -18.31
C ASP A 215 -21.15 27.86 -17.95
N ALA A 216 -21.68 27.69 -16.74
CA ALA A 216 -21.63 28.39 -15.47
C ALA A 216 -22.39 27.48 -14.48
N SER A 217 -22.25 27.77 -13.19
CA SER A 217 -23.11 27.34 -12.09
C SER A 217 -24.55 26.99 -12.49
N GLY A 218 -24.91 25.71 -12.39
CA GLY A 218 -26.27 25.21 -12.50
C GLY A 218 -26.63 24.37 -11.28
N SER A 219 -27.18 25.03 -10.26
CA SER A 219 -27.82 24.39 -9.11
C SER A 219 -29.07 23.64 -9.57
N GLY A 220 -28.97 22.31 -9.65
CA GLY A 220 -30.10 21.40 -9.83
C GLY A 220 -30.38 20.64 -8.54
N THR A 221 -31.39 21.07 -7.80
CA THR A 221 -31.91 20.38 -6.61
C THR A 221 -32.63 19.09 -7.03
N GLY A 222 -31.96 17.95 -6.83
CA GLY A 222 -32.54 16.60 -6.94
C GLY A 222 -32.02 15.75 -5.78
N GLY A 223 -32.92 15.41 -4.85
CA GLY A 223 -32.59 14.78 -3.57
C GLY A 223 -31.94 13.40 -3.68
N GLY A 224 -30.74 13.31 -3.12
CA GLY A 224 -30.06 12.09 -2.71
C GLY A 224 -28.88 12.53 -1.85
N GLY A 225 -29.01 12.43 -0.52
CA GLY A 225 -28.05 12.95 0.45
C GLY A 225 -26.72 12.21 0.48
N GLY A 226 -25.91 12.40 -0.56
CA GLY A 226 -24.47 12.21 -0.49
C GLY A 226 -23.86 13.44 0.17
N THR A 227 -23.14 13.26 1.26
CA THR A 227 -22.25 14.30 1.79
C THR A 227 -21.27 14.69 0.67
N HIS A 228 -21.14 15.98 0.41
CA HIS A 228 -20.17 16.50 -0.55
C HIS A 228 -18.77 16.14 -0.05
N ILE A 229 -18.15 15.12 -0.63
CA ILE A 229 -16.76 14.78 -0.39
C ILE A 229 -15.91 15.86 -1.06
N ASP A 230 -15.07 16.54 -0.30
CA ASP A 230 -14.16 17.54 -0.83
C ASP A 230 -13.17 16.86 -1.80
N PRO A 231 -13.22 17.16 -3.11
CA PRO A 231 -12.39 16.51 -4.11
C PRO A 231 -10.89 16.77 -3.89
N THR A 232 -10.54 17.74 -3.05
CA THR A 232 -9.14 18.06 -2.71
C THR A 232 -8.55 17.16 -1.62
N SER A 233 -9.32 16.23 -1.05
CA SER A 233 -8.85 15.28 -0.01
C SER A 233 -9.07 13.80 -0.33
N VAL A 234 -9.64 13.47 -1.50
CA VAL A 234 -9.87 12.08 -1.92
C VAL A 234 -9.03 11.67 -3.11
N ASP A 235 -8.48 10.47 -3.01
CA ASP A 235 -7.86 9.76 -4.13
C ASP A 235 -8.99 9.25 -5.04
N ALA A 236 -8.83 9.39 -6.35
CA ALA A 236 -9.70 8.77 -7.35
C ALA A 236 -8.87 8.00 -8.36
N CYS A 237 -9.36 6.85 -8.80
CA CYS A 237 -8.58 5.92 -9.61
C CYS A 237 -9.47 5.27 -10.66
N SER A 238 -8.90 4.88 -11.80
CA SER A 238 -9.59 4.13 -12.85
C SER A 238 -8.71 3.00 -13.36
N ASP A 239 -9.24 1.78 -13.34
CA ASP A 239 -8.51 0.57 -13.72
C ASP A 239 -9.14 -0.13 -14.91
N VAL A 240 -8.30 -0.74 -15.75
CA VAL A 240 -8.72 -1.56 -16.89
C VAL A 240 -7.89 -2.84 -16.95
N GLY A 241 -8.54 -3.99 -16.80
CA GLY A 241 -7.95 -5.31 -17.01
C GLY A 241 -8.40 -5.92 -18.33
N VAL A 242 -7.46 -6.33 -19.19
CA VAL A 242 -7.76 -6.97 -20.47
C VAL A 242 -6.98 -8.27 -20.60
N ARG A 243 -7.69 -9.38 -20.83
CA ARG A 243 -7.09 -10.63 -21.28
C ARG A 243 -6.97 -10.58 -22.79
N LEU A 244 -5.75 -10.53 -23.29
CA LEU A 244 -5.48 -10.65 -24.72
C LEU A 244 -5.54 -12.12 -25.13
N PRO A 245 -6.03 -12.43 -26.35
CA PRO A 245 -5.84 -13.73 -26.95
C PRO A 245 -4.34 -14.06 -26.93
N GLY A 246 -3.98 -15.32 -26.62
CA GLY A 246 -2.63 -15.78 -26.93
C GLY A 246 -2.41 -15.48 -28.42
N SER A 247 -1.37 -14.72 -28.75
CA SER A 247 -0.96 -14.47 -30.14
C SER A 247 -0.90 -15.79 -30.91
N ASP A 248 -0.92 -15.76 -32.25
CA ASP A 248 -0.83 -16.89 -33.20
C ASP A 248 0.39 -17.85 -33.04
N GLY A 249 1.03 -17.85 -31.88
CA GLY A 249 1.95 -18.88 -31.40
C GLY A 249 1.27 -20.25 -31.22
N PRO A 250 2.08 -21.28 -30.91
CA PRO A 250 1.61 -22.66 -30.89
C PRO A 250 0.40 -22.84 -29.97
N LEU A 251 -0.55 -23.68 -30.41
CA LEU A 251 -1.70 -24.13 -29.62
C LEU A 251 -1.26 -24.44 -28.18
N GLY A 252 -1.70 -23.60 -27.22
CA GLY A 252 -1.32 -23.69 -25.81
C GLY A 252 -0.48 -22.52 -25.26
N ALA A 253 -0.20 -21.48 -26.05
CA ALA A 253 0.43 -20.25 -25.52
C ALA A 253 -0.39 -19.64 -24.38
N ALA A 254 0.28 -19.30 -23.27
CA ALA A 254 -0.38 -18.72 -22.11
C ALA A 254 -1.00 -17.35 -22.47
N PRO A 255 -2.20 -17.02 -21.95
CA PRO A 255 -2.84 -15.74 -22.24
C PRO A 255 -2.00 -14.59 -21.68
N HIS A 256 -1.95 -13.47 -22.41
CA HIS A 256 -1.40 -12.23 -21.88
C HIS A 256 -2.51 -11.46 -21.15
N ILE A 257 -2.20 -10.89 -19.99
CA ILE A 257 -3.09 -9.96 -19.30
C ILE A 257 -2.40 -8.59 -19.25
N LEU A 258 -3.14 -7.56 -19.67
CA LEU A 258 -2.76 -6.16 -19.45
C LEU A 258 -3.62 -5.61 -18.31
N LEU A 259 -2.99 -4.86 -17.41
CA LEU A 259 -3.66 -4.11 -16.36
C LEU A 259 -3.16 -2.67 -16.45
N GLY A 260 -4.09 -1.75 -16.68
CA GLY A 260 -3.87 -0.31 -16.67
C GLY A 260 -4.49 0.30 -15.43
N HIS A 261 -3.85 1.33 -14.91
CA HIS A 261 -4.29 2.11 -13.75
C HIS A 261 -3.99 3.59 -14.02
N ASN A 262 -5.00 4.42 -13.82
CA ASN A 262 -4.87 5.87 -13.76
C ASN A 262 -5.18 6.33 -12.35
N GLU A 263 -4.34 7.21 -11.82
CA GLU A 263 -4.49 7.79 -10.48
C GLU A 263 -4.69 9.29 -10.61
N ASP A 264 -5.82 9.78 -10.13
CA ASP A 264 -6.16 11.18 -10.06
C ASP A 264 -5.80 11.70 -8.67
N MET A 265 -4.74 12.50 -8.61
CA MET A 265 -4.26 13.13 -7.38
C MET A 265 -4.30 14.66 -7.47
N THR A 266 -4.14 15.31 -6.33
CA THR A 266 -4.03 16.77 -6.23
C THR A 266 -2.67 17.28 -6.75
N ASN A 267 -2.61 18.54 -7.21
CA ASN A 267 -1.41 19.14 -7.83
C ASN A 267 -0.14 19.07 -6.97
N ASP A 268 -0.26 19.00 -5.64
CA ASP A 268 0.86 18.87 -4.71
C ASP A 268 1.54 17.48 -4.73
N THR A 269 1.07 16.56 -5.57
CA THR A 269 1.70 15.26 -5.89
C THR A 269 2.53 15.30 -7.18
N LEU A 270 2.32 16.32 -8.03
CA LEU A 270 3.04 16.46 -9.30
C LEU A 270 4.55 16.55 -9.06
N GLY A 271 5.32 15.74 -9.80
CA GLY A 271 6.78 15.66 -9.67
C GLY A 271 7.26 14.95 -8.40
N ARG A 272 6.38 14.27 -7.66
CA ARG A 272 6.72 13.56 -6.41
C ARG A 272 6.55 12.06 -6.49
N MET A 273 6.23 11.56 -7.68
CA MET A 273 6.18 10.14 -7.98
C MET A 273 7.59 9.62 -8.26
N TYR A 274 7.87 8.41 -7.79
CA TYR A 274 9.11 7.70 -8.05
C TYR A 274 8.84 6.20 -8.03
N PHE A 275 9.62 5.46 -8.81
CA PHE A 275 9.61 4.01 -8.78
C PHE A 275 10.73 3.50 -7.90
N ILE A 276 10.46 2.40 -7.20
CA ILE A 276 11.48 1.66 -6.46
C ILE A 276 11.45 0.22 -6.94
N ARG A 277 12.62 -0.28 -7.32
CA ARG A 277 12.89 -1.72 -7.41
C ARG A 277 13.79 -2.08 -6.26
N ALA A 278 13.31 -2.92 -5.37
CA ALA A 278 14.07 -3.36 -4.22
C ALA A 278 13.92 -4.86 -3.97
N THR A 279 14.92 -5.47 -3.35
CA THR A 279 14.86 -6.87 -2.90
C THR A 279 13.80 -7.06 -1.80
N MET A 280 13.61 -6.05 -0.95
CA MET A 280 12.47 -5.90 -0.06
C MET A 280 11.62 -4.74 -0.60
N PRO A 281 10.36 -4.96 -1.01
CA PRO A 281 9.50 -3.90 -1.54
C PRO A 281 9.26 -2.77 -0.53
N LEU A 282 8.63 -1.67 -0.95
CA LEU A 282 8.10 -0.64 -0.04
C LEU A 282 6.59 -0.57 -0.15
N ALA A 283 5.96 0.09 0.83
CA ALA A 283 4.52 0.31 0.80
C ALA A 283 4.15 1.09 -0.47
N SER A 284 3.19 0.58 -1.22
CA SER A 284 2.60 1.27 -2.37
C SER A 284 1.16 1.62 -2.08
N THR A 285 0.77 2.82 -2.48
CA THR A 285 -0.59 3.34 -2.29
C THR A 285 -1.52 3.05 -3.46
N ALA A 286 -0.95 2.68 -4.62
CA ALA A 286 -1.67 2.64 -5.90
C ALA A 286 -1.45 1.32 -6.65
N PHE A 287 -0.21 0.88 -6.85
CA PHE A 287 0.07 -0.36 -7.57
C PHE A 287 1.49 -0.89 -7.32
N GLY A 288 1.71 -2.16 -7.61
CA GLY A 288 3.04 -2.74 -7.57
C GLY A 288 3.06 -4.20 -7.98
N ALA A 289 4.27 -4.75 -8.08
CA ALA A 289 4.48 -6.14 -8.45
C ALA A 289 5.73 -6.72 -7.79
N ASN A 290 5.77 -8.04 -7.64
CA ASN A 290 6.90 -8.76 -7.09
C ASN A 290 7.33 -9.93 -8.00
N THR A 291 8.49 -10.52 -7.68
CA THR A 291 9.06 -11.66 -8.42
C THR A 291 8.36 -12.99 -8.13
N ALA A 292 7.51 -13.06 -7.11
CA ALA A 292 6.73 -14.24 -6.78
C ALA A 292 5.59 -14.48 -7.78
N GLY A 293 5.21 -13.44 -8.52
CA GLY A 293 4.17 -13.52 -9.55
C GLY A 293 2.93 -12.69 -9.20
N VAL A 294 2.97 -11.93 -8.10
CA VAL A 294 1.90 -11.04 -7.65
C VAL A 294 2.10 -9.67 -8.28
N ALA A 295 1.07 -9.15 -8.95
CA ALA A 295 0.97 -7.76 -9.35
C ALA A 295 -0.41 -7.24 -8.98
N PHE A 296 -0.53 -5.99 -8.58
CA PHE A 296 -1.84 -5.40 -8.27
C PHE A 296 -1.92 -3.92 -8.57
N THR A 297 -3.15 -3.45 -8.75
CA THR A 297 -3.54 -2.04 -8.66
C THR A 297 -4.62 -1.91 -7.58
N LEU A 298 -4.72 -0.73 -6.99
CA LEU A 298 -5.57 -0.44 -5.85
C LEU A 298 -6.33 0.85 -6.12
N ASN A 299 -7.64 0.79 -5.91
CA ASN A 299 -8.51 1.94 -5.91
C ASN A 299 -9.04 2.20 -4.50
N ALA A 300 -9.07 3.47 -4.11
CA ALA A 300 -9.74 3.87 -2.88
C ALA A 300 -11.26 3.65 -3.00
N LEU A 301 -11.86 3.00 -2.00
CA LEU A 301 -13.31 2.98 -1.84
C LEU A 301 -13.69 3.79 -0.61
N TYR A 302 -14.87 4.41 -0.66
CA TYR A 302 -15.37 5.29 0.39
C TYR A 302 -16.69 4.76 0.96
N PRO A 303 -16.69 3.58 1.61
CA PRO A 303 -17.87 3.10 2.34
C PRO A 303 -18.24 4.08 3.45
N ARG A 304 -19.51 4.07 3.90
CA ARG A 304 -19.97 4.98 4.96
C ARG A 304 -19.29 4.74 6.31
N GLY A 305 -18.78 3.55 6.55
CA GLY A 305 -18.14 3.17 7.81
C GLY A 305 -16.68 2.83 7.62
N ALA A 306 -15.90 3.00 8.69
CA ALA A 306 -14.53 2.55 8.82
C ALA A 306 -14.37 1.86 10.18
N LEU A 307 -13.52 0.84 10.25
CA LEU A 307 -13.22 0.14 11.49
C LEU A 307 -11.96 0.75 12.10
N LEU A 308 -12.08 1.42 13.24
CA LEU A 308 -10.95 2.06 13.90
C LEU A 308 -10.75 1.53 15.34
N PRO A 309 -9.51 1.17 15.72
CA PRO A 309 -8.27 1.14 14.92
C PRO A 309 -8.11 -0.19 14.14
N GLY A 310 -8.48 -0.20 12.87
CA GLY A 310 -8.25 -1.32 11.96
C GLY A 310 -6.85 -1.30 11.32
N LEU A 311 -6.58 -2.31 10.49
CA LEU A 311 -5.38 -2.44 9.67
C LEU A 311 -5.44 -1.46 8.49
N GLY A 312 -4.41 -0.65 8.37
CA GLY A 312 -4.28 0.39 7.36
C GLY A 312 -4.02 -0.19 5.97
N ARG A 313 -4.64 0.43 4.97
CA ARG A 313 -4.57 -0.01 3.58
C ARG A 313 -3.13 -0.12 3.05
N ASN A 314 -2.29 0.87 3.32
CA ASN A 314 -0.92 0.92 2.80
C ASN A 314 -0.03 -0.18 3.41
N PHE A 315 -0.28 -0.57 4.67
CA PHE A 315 0.39 -1.71 5.29
C PHE A 315 -0.04 -3.04 4.66
N LEU A 316 -1.34 -3.18 4.34
CA LEU A 316 -1.83 -4.35 3.64
C LEU A 316 -1.31 -4.41 2.20
N SER A 317 -1.19 -3.28 1.50
CA SER A 317 -0.55 -3.19 0.19
C SER A 317 0.93 -3.55 0.24
N ARG A 318 1.65 -3.12 1.29
CA ARG A 318 3.03 -3.57 1.54
C ARG A 318 3.09 -5.09 1.73
N ARG A 319 2.15 -5.68 2.49
CA ARG A 319 2.07 -7.13 2.71
C ARG A 319 1.76 -7.91 1.42
N LEU A 320 0.95 -7.34 0.51
CA LEU A 320 0.72 -7.92 -0.82
C LEU A 320 2.01 -7.98 -1.64
N LEU A 321 2.87 -6.97 -1.55
CA LEU A 321 4.16 -6.99 -2.25
C LEU A 321 5.14 -8.02 -1.68
N ASP A 322 5.01 -8.37 -0.40
CA ASP A 322 5.77 -9.47 0.22
C ASP A 322 5.17 -10.85 -0.05
N SER A 323 4.00 -10.94 -0.71
CA SER A 323 3.35 -12.22 -0.88
C SER A 323 4.17 -13.20 -1.72
N SER A 324 4.36 -14.39 -1.18
CA SER A 324 5.19 -15.43 -1.81
C SER A 324 4.48 -16.21 -2.92
N SER A 325 3.16 -16.04 -3.02
CA SER A 325 2.33 -16.56 -4.11
C SER A 325 1.04 -15.74 -4.23
N VAL A 326 0.24 -16.05 -5.24
CA VAL A 326 -1.07 -15.42 -5.45
C VAL A 326 -2.10 -15.89 -4.42
N GLU A 327 -1.98 -17.13 -3.95
CA GLU A 327 -2.81 -17.67 -2.87
C GLU A 327 -2.57 -16.91 -1.57
N ASP A 328 -1.30 -16.67 -1.20
CA ASP A 328 -0.95 -15.83 -0.05
C ASP A 328 -1.47 -14.39 -0.24
N ALA A 329 -1.38 -13.83 -1.45
CA ALA A 329 -1.95 -12.51 -1.73
C ALA A 329 -3.48 -12.49 -1.55
N LEU A 330 -4.20 -13.54 -1.95
CA LEU A 330 -5.65 -13.65 -1.72
C LEU A 330 -5.99 -13.76 -0.23
N GLU A 331 -5.18 -14.43 0.58
CA GLU A 331 -5.34 -14.48 2.04
C GLU A 331 -5.14 -13.09 2.66
N VAL A 332 -4.17 -12.31 2.19
CA VAL A 332 -3.95 -10.92 2.61
C VAL A 332 -5.14 -10.02 2.24
N LEU A 333 -5.78 -10.24 1.08
CA LEU A 333 -6.98 -9.49 0.69
C LEU A 333 -8.21 -9.88 1.53
N ALA A 334 -8.28 -11.13 1.97
CA ALA A 334 -9.37 -11.65 2.78
C ALA A 334 -9.22 -11.40 4.29
N VAL A 335 -8.12 -10.76 4.73
CA VAL A 335 -7.87 -10.51 6.16
C VAL A 335 -9.00 -9.70 6.79
N GLY A 336 -9.39 -10.09 8.01
CA GLY A 336 -10.31 -9.30 8.82
C GLY A 336 -9.70 -7.99 9.31
N ASP A 337 -10.50 -7.21 10.04
CA ASP A 337 -10.08 -5.98 10.71
C ASP A 337 -9.47 -4.88 9.82
N GLN A 338 -9.77 -4.85 8.52
CA GLN A 338 -9.32 -3.77 7.63
C GLN A 338 -10.03 -2.46 8.01
N ALA A 339 -9.28 -1.35 8.07
CA ALA A 339 -9.82 -0.09 8.55
C ALA A 339 -10.74 0.60 7.55
N THR A 340 -10.35 0.64 6.28
CA THR A 340 -11.04 1.36 5.21
C THR A 340 -11.30 0.44 4.01
N GLY A 341 -12.24 0.82 3.16
CA GLY A 341 -12.55 0.08 1.93
C GLY A 341 -11.49 0.27 0.84
N ARG A 342 -11.27 -0.78 0.04
CA ARG A 342 -10.37 -0.76 -1.12
C ARG A 342 -10.84 -1.75 -2.17
N SER A 343 -10.68 -1.41 -3.44
CA SER A 343 -10.86 -2.34 -4.56
C SER A 343 -9.47 -2.69 -5.07
N VAL A 344 -9.08 -3.97 -5.02
CA VAL A 344 -7.77 -4.44 -5.47
C VAL A 344 -7.93 -5.33 -6.69
N ASN A 345 -7.34 -4.91 -7.80
CA ASN A 345 -7.16 -5.76 -8.97
C ASN A 345 -5.88 -6.57 -8.81
N LEU A 346 -5.99 -7.84 -8.43
CA LEU A 346 -4.87 -8.76 -8.24
C LEU A 346 -4.63 -9.56 -9.52
N MET A 347 -3.40 -9.53 -10.04
CA MET A 347 -2.96 -10.30 -11.19
C MET A 347 -1.93 -11.36 -10.79
N SER A 348 -2.16 -12.59 -11.26
CA SER A 348 -1.14 -13.64 -11.33
C SER A 348 -0.37 -13.52 -12.64
N THR A 349 0.92 -13.17 -12.55
CA THR A 349 1.84 -13.10 -13.70
C THR A 349 2.53 -14.44 -14.00
N LYS A 350 2.28 -15.46 -13.17
CA LYS A 350 2.75 -16.84 -13.37
C LYS A 350 1.56 -17.79 -13.57
N PRO A 351 1.74 -18.95 -14.22
CA PRO A 351 0.65 -19.91 -14.37
C PRO A 351 0.10 -20.40 -13.00
N PRO A 352 -1.24 -20.49 -12.83
CA PRO A 352 -2.27 -20.07 -13.79
C PRO A 352 -2.38 -18.54 -13.87
N ILE A 353 -2.28 -17.99 -15.09
CA ILE A 353 -2.42 -16.56 -15.33
C ILE A 353 -3.89 -16.17 -15.15
N ALA A 354 -4.13 -15.26 -14.23
CA ALA A 354 -5.47 -14.88 -13.78
C ALA A 354 -5.48 -13.46 -13.23
N LEU A 355 -6.68 -12.88 -13.20
CA LEU A 355 -6.96 -11.55 -12.69
C LEU A 355 -8.21 -11.65 -11.82
N TRP A 356 -8.16 -11.06 -10.63
CA TRP A 356 -9.27 -10.94 -9.70
C TRP A 356 -9.49 -9.48 -9.39
N ASN A 357 -10.74 -9.08 -9.18
CA ASN A 357 -11.08 -7.84 -8.49
C ASN A 357 -11.67 -8.22 -7.12
N VAL A 358 -11.15 -7.61 -6.06
CA VAL A 358 -11.57 -7.87 -4.68
C VAL A 358 -11.95 -6.54 -4.02
N GLU A 359 -13.17 -6.47 -3.50
CA GLU A 359 -13.75 -5.33 -2.77
C GLU A 359 -14.19 -5.73 -1.36
#